data_AF-A0A7C3CRH3-F1
#
_entry.id   AF-A0A7C3CRH3-F1
#
_cell.length_a   1.000
_cell.length_b   1.000
_cell.length_c   1.000
_cell.angle_alpha   90.00
_cell.angle_beta   90.00
_cell.angle_gamma   90.00
#
_symmetry.space_group_name_H-M   'P 1'
#
loop_
_entity.id
_entity.type
_entity.pdbx_description
1 polymer ?
#
loop_
_entity_poly.entity_id
_entity_poly.type
_entity_poly.pdbx_seq_one_letter_code
_entity_poly.pdbx_strand_id
1 'polypeptide(L)' 'MSRSDMPHNGKGGGRRLSGEEEAILRATKEIVIKFIEMGRCSPASFEEVFSLVYRTIKKTLNNS' A
#
# COMPACT_ATOMS: atom_id res chain seq x y z
N MET A 1 -36.47 19.13 19.70
CA MET A 1 -35.20 18.79 19.03
C MET A 1 -35.55 17.93 17.83
N SER A 2 -35.35 18.45 16.62
CA SER A 2 -35.77 17.78 15.38
C SER A 2 -34.64 16.90 14.85
N ARG A 3 -34.98 15.84 14.09
CA ARG A 3 -33.99 14.91 13.47
C ARG A 3 -32.95 15.60 12.59
N SER A 4 -33.19 16.85 12.19
CA SER A 4 -32.32 17.72 11.40
C SER A 4 -31.13 18.31 12.17
N ASP A 5 -31.11 18.25 13.51
CA ASP A 5 -30.07 18.86 14.35
C ASP A 5 -28.96 17.88 14.78
N MET A 6 -28.86 16.71 14.13
CA MET A 6 -27.80 15.74 14.40
C MET A 6 -26.51 16.15 13.67
N PRO A 7 -25.38 16.38 14.37
CA PRO A 7 -24.12 16.65 13.71
C PRO A 7 -23.67 15.43 12.90
N HIS A 8 -23.61 15.58 11.58
CA HIS A 8 -22.98 14.60 10.69
C HIS A 8 -21.46 14.58 10.95
N ASN A 9 -21.01 13.74 11.88
CA ASN A 9 -19.59 13.44 12.07
C ASN A 9 -19.08 12.52 10.95
N GLY A 10 -18.89 13.08 9.76
CA GLY A 10 -18.24 12.41 8.63
C GLY A 10 -16.73 12.58 8.68
N LYS A 11 -16.02 11.94 9.61
CA LYS A 11 -14.56 11.79 9.53
C LYS A 11 -14.19 10.72 8.48
N GLY A 12 -14.43 11.03 7.21
CA GLY A 12 -13.83 10.35 6.06
C GLY A 12 -12.46 10.93 5.73
N GLY A 13 -11.55 10.97 6.71
CA GLY A 13 -10.22 11.55 6.55
C GLY A 13 -9.21 10.53 6.04
N GLY A 14 -9.34 10.09 4.79
CA GLY A 14 -8.29 9.31 4.13
C GLY A 14 -7.04 10.18 3.99
N ARG A 15 -6.01 9.91 4.79
CA ARG A 15 -4.72 10.63 4.66
C ARG A 15 -4.18 10.37 3.25
N ARG A 16 -3.81 11.44 2.54
CA ARG A 16 -3.08 11.30 1.27
C ARG A 16 -1.72 10.67 1.55
N LEU A 17 -1.34 9.72 0.69
CA LEU A 17 -0.01 9.13 0.72
C LEU A 17 1.03 10.21 0.42
N SER A 18 2.20 10.13 1.06
CA SER A 18 3.35 10.92 0.67
C SER A 18 3.89 10.46 -0.69
N GLY A 19 4.63 11.32 -1.39
CA GLY A 19 5.27 10.91 -2.66
C GLY A 19 6.23 9.74 -2.49
N GLU A 20 6.88 9.63 -1.33
CA GLU A 20 7.72 8.48 -0.98
C GLU A 20 6.88 7.20 -0.79
N GLU A 21 5.77 7.28 -0.07
CA GLU A 21 4.84 6.15 0.11
C GLU A 21 4.30 5.66 -1.23
N GLU A 22 3.92 6.58 -2.12
CA GLU A 22 3.50 6.26 -3.49
C GLU A 22 4.60 5.57 -4.29
N ALA A 23 5.84 6.08 -4.22
CA ALA A 23 6.98 5.51 -4.92
C ALA A 23 7.29 4.08 -4.43
N ILE A 24 7.30 3.85 -3.12
CA ILE A 24 7.53 2.53 -2.53
C ILE A 24 6.45 1.54 -2.98
N LEU A 25 5.18 1.95 -2.93
CA LEU A 25 4.06 1.10 -3.34
C LEU A 25 4.09 0.78 -4.83
N ARG A 26 4.44 1.76 -5.68
CA ARG A 26 4.58 1.56 -7.14
C ARG A 26 5.69 0.57 -7.46
N ALA A 27 6.88 0.75 -6.88
CA ALA A 27 8.01 -0.14 -7.07
C ALA A 27 7.71 -1.57 -6.57
N THR A 28 7.10 -1.69 -5.39
CA THR A 28 6.66 -2.98 -4.84
C THR A 28 5.73 -3.70 -5.80
N LYS A 29 4.69 -2.99 -6.30
CA LYS A 29 3.72 -3.55 -7.25
C LYS A 29 4.39 -4.04 -8.53
N GLU A 30 5.27 -3.25 -9.13
CA GLU A 30 5.95 -3.60 -10.39
C GLU A 30 6.84 -4.84 -10.25
N ILE A 31 7.59 -4.96 -9.16
CA ILE A 31 8.44 -6.13 -8.88
C ILE A 31 7.59 -7.39 -8.70
N VAL A 32 6.52 -7.32 -7.92
CA VAL A 32 5.66 -8.49 -7.65
C VAL A 32 4.94 -8.95 -8.91
N ILE A 33 4.43 -8.01 -9.73
CA ILE A 33 3.85 -8.34 -11.04
C ILE A 33 4.90 -9.03 -11.92
N LYS A 34 6.13 -8.53 -11.96
CA LYS A 34 7.22 -9.15 -12.73
C LYS A 34 7.52 -10.57 -12.26
N PHE A 35 7.49 -10.83 -10.95
CA PHE A 35 7.65 -12.19 -10.42
C PHE A 35 6.53 -13.13 -10.84
N ILE A 36 5.29 -12.66 -10.89
CA ILE A 36 4.14 -13.44 -11.36
C ILE A 36 4.27 -13.73 -12.86
N GLU A 37 4.58 -12.72 -13.68
CA GLU A 37 4.79 -12.85 -15.13
C GLU A 37 5.91 -13.85 -15.46
N MET A 38 6.98 -13.87 -14.65
CA MET A 38 8.11 -14.79 -14.80
C MET A 38 7.90 -16.16 -14.14
N GLY A 39 6.74 -16.42 -13.54
CA GLY A 39 6.44 -17.67 -12.85
C GLY A 39 7.28 -17.91 -11.57
N ARG A 40 7.85 -16.85 -10.99
CA ARG A 40 8.64 -16.88 -9.74
C ARG A 40 7.77 -16.75 -8.49
N CYS A 41 6.53 -16.31 -8.64
CA CYS A 41 5.52 -16.17 -7.60
C CYS A 41 4.17 -16.55 -8.21
N SER A 42 3.28 -17.17 -7.43
CA SER A 42 1.88 -17.38 -7.85
C SER A 42 1.00 -16.22 -7.37
N PRO A 43 -0.19 -16.00 -7.97
CA PRO A 43 -1.16 -15.06 -7.42
C PRO A 43 -1.60 -15.42 -5.98
N ALA A 44 -1.59 -16.70 -5.61
CA ALA A 44 -1.97 -17.15 -4.27
C ALA A 44 -0.94 -16.74 -3.19
N SER A 45 0.34 -16.60 -3.56
CA SER A 45 1.41 -16.13 -2.66
C SER A 45 1.61 -14.62 -2.71
N PHE A 46 0.73 -13.87 -3.37
CA PHE A 46 0.88 -12.43 -3.59
C PHE A 46 1.06 -11.64 -2.28
N GLU A 47 0.21 -11.89 -1.28
CA GLU A 47 0.21 -11.11 -0.03
C GLU A 47 1.55 -11.19 0.71
N GLU A 48 2.09 -12.41 0.84
CA GLU A 48 3.36 -12.68 1.50
C GLU A 48 4.52 -12.02 0.72
N VAL A 49 4.57 -12.25 -0.60
CA VAL A 49 5.64 -11.74 -1.45
C VAL A 49 5.61 -10.22 -1.56
N PHE A 50 4.42 -9.61 -1.68
CA PHE A 50 4.27 -8.16 -1.68
C PHE A 50 4.76 -7.55 -0.37
N SER A 51 4.40 -8.13 0.76
CA SER A 51 4.86 -7.68 2.08
C SER A 51 6.38 -7.78 2.23
N LEU A 52 7.00 -8.84 1.70
CA LEU A 52 8.45 -9.02 1.73
C LEU A 52 9.18 -7.97 0.88
N VAL A 53 8.73 -7.74 -0.36
CA VAL A 53 9.31 -6.74 -1.27
C VAL A 53 9.13 -5.34 -0.70
N TYR A 54 7.94 -5.00 -0.21
CA TYR A 54 7.66 -3.69 0.41
C TYR A 54 8.61 -3.38 1.56
N ARG A 55 8.76 -4.33 2.51
CA ARG A 55 9.66 -4.18 3.64
C ARG A 55 11.11 -4.03 3.21
N THR A 56 11.53 -4.76 2.18
CA THR A 56 12.88 -4.70 1.64
C THR A 56 13.19 -3.31 1.08
N ILE A 57 12.30 -2.76 0.24
CA ILE A 57 12.47 -1.43 -0.35
C ILE A 57 12.45 -0.35 0.74
N LYS A 58 11.45 -0.39 1.63
CA LYS A 58 11.33 0.57 2.73
C LYS A 58 12.57 0.57 3.61
N LYS A 59 13.09 -0.62 3.97
CA LYS A 59 14.30 -0.75 4.78
C LYS A 59 15.51 -0.07 4.13
N THR A 60 15.69 -0.17 2.81
CA THR A 60 16.79 0.49 2.10
C THR A 60 16.77 2.02 2.28
N LEU A 61 15.58 2.62 2.34
CA LEU A 61 15.41 4.07 2.52
C LEU A 61 15.60 4.49 3.98
N ASN A 62 15.13 3.69 4.94
CA ASN A 62 15.29 3.94 6.37
C ASN A 62 16.74 3.76 6.88
N ASN A 63 17.61 3.13 6.09
CA ASN A 63 19.01 2.87 6.42
C ASN A 63 19.99 3.88 5.77
N SER A 64 19.47 4.99 5.21
CA SER A 64 20.26 6.09 4.61
C SER A 64 20.25 7.34 5.48
#